data_AF-A0A351EUR2-F1
#
_entry.id   AF-A0A351EUR2-F1
#
_cell.length_a   1.000
_cell.length_b   1.000
_cell.length_c   1.000
_cell.angle_alpha   90.00
_cell.angle_beta   90.00
_cell.angle_gamma   90.00
#
_symmetry.space_group_name_H-M   'P 1'
#
loop_
_entity.id
_entity.type
_entity.pdbx_description
1 polymer ?
#
loop_
_entity_poly.entity_id
_entity_poly.type
_entity_poly.pdbx_seq_one_letter_code
_entity_poly.pdbx_strand_id
1 'polypeptide(L)' 'RAVDRGVKLVINTDSHHTSELGRMEYGVLTAQRGWAPTDQVINTWDQDRFLAWVASHRTAD' A
#
# COMPACT_ATOMS: atom_id res chain seq x y z
N ARG A 1 -13.67 1.27 7.65
CA ARG A 1 -12.97 1.40 8.96
C ARG A 1 -11.50 1.79 8.81
N ALA A 2 -10.63 1.03 8.13
CA ALA A 2 -9.21 1.40 7.99
C ALA A 2 -9.03 2.75 7.26
N VAL A 3 -9.79 2.93 6.16
CA VAL A 3 -9.87 4.18 5.41
C VAL A 3 -10.28 5.34 6.32
N ASP A 4 -11.45 5.24 6.95
CA ASP A 4 -12.00 6.26 7.88
C ASP A 4 -11.09 6.61 9.06
N ARG A 5 -10.17 5.70 9.43
CA ARG A 5 -9.21 5.89 10.53
C ARG A 5 -7.86 6.45 10.07
N GLY A 6 -7.71 6.78 8.78
CA GLY A 6 -6.47 7.32 8.23
C GLY A 6 -5.30 6.32 8.19
N VAL A 7 -5.57 5.01 8.32
CA VAL A 7 -4.54 3.98 8.28
C VAL A 7 -3.91 3.90 6.89
N LYS A 8 -2.58 3.97 6.80
CA LYS A 8 -1.89 3.78 5.51
C LYS A 8 -2.04 2.33 5.04
N LEU A 9 -2.38 2.15 3.76
CA LEU A 9 -2.64 0.86 3.14
C LEU A 9 -1.49 0.47 2.22
N VAL A 10 -1.14 -0.81 2.24
CA VAL A 10 -0.19 -1.43 1.29
C VAL A 10 -0.93 -2.53 0.56
N ILE A 11 -0.82 -2.57 -0.76
CA ILE A 11 -1.37 -3.61 -1.63
C ILE A 11 -0.22 -4.54 -2.04
N ASN A 12 -0.44 -5.84 -1.87
CA ASN A 12 0.54 -6.92 -2.06
C ASN A 12 -0.18 -8.15 -2.64
N THR A 13 0.54 -8.96 -3.42
CA THR A 13 0.04 -10.20 -4.04
C THR A 13 0.41 -11.47 -3.28
N ASP A 14 1.32 -11.38 -2.30
CA ASP A 14 1.90 -12.52 -1.57
C ASP A 14 2.45 -13.60 -2.51
N SER A 15 3.14 -13.13 -3.54
CA SER A 15 3.59 -13.98 -4.64
C SER A 15 4.73 -14.90 -4.23
N HIS A 16 4.57 -16.18 -4.55
CA HIS A 16 5.59 -17.22 -4.46
C HIS A 16 6.09 -17.63 -5.86
N HIS A 17 5.39 -17.20 -6.92
CA HIS A 17 5.82 -17.29 -8.32
C HIS A 17 5.57 -15.99 -9.09
N THR A 18 6.39 -15.73 -10.11
CA THR A 18 6.31 -14.48 -10.91
C THR A 18 4.99 -14.30 -11.65
N SER A 19 4.35 -15.40 -12.06
CA SER A 19 3.02 -15.40 -12.68
C SER A 19 1.94 -14.83 -11.76
N GLU A 20 2.18 -14.78 -10.44
CA GLU A 20 1.23 -14.30 -9.45
C GLU A 20 1.27 -12.78 -9.25
N LEU A 21 2.30 -12.09 -9.77
CA LEU A 21 2.42 -10.64 -9.67
C LEU A 21 1.25 -9.91 -10.36
N GLY A 22 0.64 -10.54 -11.37
CA GLY A 22 -0.57 -10.02 -12.04
C GLY A 22 -1.79 -9.91 -11.12
N ARG A 23 -1.80 -10.60 -9.96
CA ARG A 23 -2.92 -10.52 -8.99
C ARG A 23 -3.04 -9.15 -8.30
N MET A 24 -2.11 -8.23 -8.55
CA MET A 24 -2.13 -6.86 -8.01
C MET A 24 -3.44 -6.15 -8.33
N GLU A 25 -4.03 -6.41 -9.50
CA GLU A 25 -5.31 -5.85 -9.93
C GLU A 25 -6.43 -6.13 -8.92
N TYR A 26 -6.48 -7.34 -8.35
CA TYR A 26 -7.50 -7.69 -7.34
C TYR A 26 -7.36 -6.85 -6.07
N GLY A 27 -6.13 -6.52 -5.68
CA GLY A 27 -5.85 -5.62 -4.57
C GLY A 27 -6.33 -4.20 -4.84
N VAL A 28 -6.10 -3.68 -6.05
CA VAL A 28 -6.59 -2.36 -6.49
C VAL A 28 -8.12 -2.33 -6.51
N LEU A 29 -8.78 -3.34 -7.09
CA LEU A 29 -10.25 -3.44 -7.10
C LEU A 29 -10.84 -3.49 -5.68
N THR A 30 -10.14 -4.13 -4.74
CA THR A 30 -10.54 -4.16 -3.33
C THR A 30 -10.40 -2.78 -2.69
N ALA A 31 -9.31 -2.05 -2.95
CA ALA A 31 -9.12 -0.69 -2.46
C ALA A 31 -10.19 0.27 -3.01
N GLN A 32 -10.55 0.15 -4.29
CA GLN A 32 -11.62 0.93 -4.93
C GLN A 32 -12.99 0.65 -4.28
N ARG A 33 -13.34 -0.63 -4.06
CA ARG A 33 -14.56 -1.00 -3.33
C ARG A 33 -14.60 -0.46 -1.91
N GLY A 34 -13.44 -0.29 -1.28
CA GLY A 34 -13.27 0.32 0.03
C GLY A 34 -13.22 1.85 0.01
N TRP A 35 -13.37 2.50 -1.15
CA TRP A 35 -13.31 3.95 -1.33
C TRP A 35 -11.99 4.54 -0.78
N ALA A 36 -10.89 3.78 -0.88
CA ALA A 36 -9.59 4.21 -0.39
C ALA A 36 -9.07 5.39 -1.23
N PRO A 37 -8.76 6.55 -0.62
CA PRO A 37 -8.09 7.64 -1.31
C PRO A 37 -6.71 7.21 -1.80
N THR A 38 -6.31 7.68 -2.98
CA THR A 38 -4.99 7.38 -3.58
C THR A 38 -3.85 7.67 -2.60
N ASP A 39 -3.87 8.82 -1.94
CA ASP A 39 -2.83 9.23 -0.97
C ASP A 39 -2.69 8.30 0.25
N GLN A 40 -3.74 7.53 0.56
CA GLN A 40 -3.73 6.58 1.67
C GLN A 40 -3.12 5.22 1.26
N VAL A 41 -2.96 4.97 -0.04
CA VAL A 41 -2.34 3.75 -0.59
C VAL A 41 -0.86 4.02 -0.87
N ILE A 42 0.03 3.44 -0.07
CA ILE A 42 1.48 3.67 -0.12
C ILE A 42 2.08 3.33 -1.50
N ASN A 43 1.55 2.33 -2.19
CA ASN A 43 2.03 1.92 -3.53
C ASN A 43 1.92 3.04 -4.59
N THR A 44 1.19 4.12 -4.31
CA THR A 44 1.00 5.26 -5.23
C THR A 44 1.97 6.40 -4.97
N TRP A 45 2.72 6.35 -3.87
CA TRP A 45 3.68 7.38 -3.52
C TRP A 45 4.91 7.30 -4.44
N ASP A 46 5.53 8.45 -4.67
CA ASP A 46 6.89 8.46 -5.23
C ASP A 46 7.88 7.79 -4.25
N GLN A 47 9.03 7.42 -4.80
CA GLN A 47 10.06 6.70 -4.09
C GLN A 47 10.62 7.49 -2.89
N ASP A 48 10.88 8.78 -3.08
CA ASP A 48 11.50 9.63 -2.06
C ASP A 48 10.59 9.79 -0.83
N ARG A 49 9.30 10.02 -1.07
CA ARG A 49 8.27 10.08 -0.03
C ARG A 49 8.18 8.77 0.75
N PHE A 50 8.17 7.63 0.05
CA PHE A 50 8.12 6.32 0.70
C PHE A 50 9.36 6.09 1.58
N LEU A 51 10.56 6.34 1.06
CA LEU A 51 11.80 6.15 1.79
C LEU A 51 11.90 7.06 3.02
N ALA A 52 11.49 8.33 2.88
CA ALA A 52 11.41 9.26 4.01
C ALA A 52 10.42 8.79 5.07
N TRP A 53 9.24 8.29 4.66
CA TRP A 53 8.26 7.73 5.58
C TRP A 53 8.81 6.52 6.33
N VAL A 54 9.44 5.56 5.65
CA VAL A 54 10.11 4.42 6.29
C VAL A 54 11.17 4.89 7.28
N ALA A 55 12.06 5.82 6.89
CA ALA A 55 13.10 6.34 7.77
C ALA A 55 12.55 6.97 9.05
N SER A 56 11.44 7.73 8.95
CA SER A 56 10.79 8.36 10.11
C SER A 56 10.07 7.38 11.05
N HIS A 57 9.80 6.15 10.60
CA HIS A 57 9.09 5.11 11.37
C HIS A 57 9.98 3.92 11.74
N ARG A 58 11.26 3.96 11.40
CA ARG A 58 12.25 3.07 11.99
C ARG A 58 12.45 3.54 13.43
N THR A 59 11.96 2.77 14.39
CA THR A 59 12.39 2.91 15.77
C THR A 59 13.91 2.84 15.79
N ALA A 60 14.57 3.87 16.33
CA ALA A 60 15.92 3.70 16.82
C ALA A 60 15.82 2.69 17.97
N ASP A 61 16.29 1.47 17.72
CA ASP A 61 16.83 0.66 18.81
C ASP A 61 18.08 1.37 19.37
#